data_AF-A0A6A1Q4U9-F1
#
_entry.id   AF-A0A6A1Q4U9-F1
#
_cell.length_a   1.000
_cell.length_b   1.000
_cell.length_c   1.000
_cell.angle_alpha   90.00
_cell.angle_beta   90.00
_cell.angle_gamma   90.00
#
_symmetry.space_group_name_H-M   'P 1'
#
loop_
_entity.id
_entity.type
_entity.pdbx_description
1 polymer ?
#
loop_
_entity_poly.entity_id
_entity_poly.type
_entity_poly.pdbx_seq_one_letter_code
_entity_poly.pdbx_strand_id
1 'polypeptide(L)'
;EAREIFQSKERTNQFWISYNDGDQCASRPCQNGGSCEDQLQSYLCFCLDGFEGRNCETNKKSQLICPNDNGGCEQFCRDDAEAGRTCWCHEGYALQADGVSCTPTVEYPCGKRPVLEKRNDSNPQGRIVGGHVCPKGECPWQAMLKLNGALLCGGSLLHAAWVVSAAHCFDRLRSWRNLTVVLGTLRGTPFCRETVLE
;
A
#
# COMPACT_ATOMS: atom_id res chain seq x y z
N GLU A 1 -36.80 16.03 -46.78
CA GLU A 1 -36.89 14.60 -47.16
C GLU A 1 -37.17 13.67 -45.97
N ALA A 2 -36.38 13.62 -44.88
CA ALA A 2 -36.60 12.63 -43.82
C ALA A 2 -38.01 12.65 -43.15
N ARG A 3 -38.66 13.82 -43.09
CA ARG A 3 -40.05 13.96 -42.58
C ARG A 3 -41.08 13.18 -43.41
N GLU A 4 -40.83 13.06 -44.71
CA GLU A 4 -41.72 12.34 -45.65
C GLU A 4 -41.57 10.82 -45.52
N ILE A 5 -40.40 10.35 -45.07
CA ILE A 5 -40.10 8.93 -44.82
C ILE A 5 -40.70 8.46 -43.50
N PHE A 6 -40.42 9.17 -42.41
CA PHE A 6 -40.81 8.68 -41.08
C PHE A 6 -42.26 8.99 -40.71
N GLN A 7 -42.88 10.00 -41.34
CA GLN A 7 -44.28 10.44 -41.18
C GLN A 7 -44.73 10.78 -39.72
N SER A 8 -43.89 10.52 -38.73
CA SER A 8 -44.00 10.92 -37.32
C SER A 8 -42.96 12.00 -37.02
N LYS A 9 -43.42 13.06 -36.35
CA LYS A 9 -42.56 14.17 -35.92
C LYS A 9 -41.51 13.72 -34.92
N GLU A 10 -41.85 12.85 -33.96
CA GLU A 10 -40.89 12.34 -32.98
C GLU A 10 -39.80 11.49 -33.65
N ARG A 11 -40.18 10.55 -34.52
CA ARG A 11 -39.23 9.68 -35.23
C ARG A 11 -38.29 10.49 -36.13
N THR A 12 -38.82 11.49 -36.81
CA THR A 12 -38.00 12.38 -37.64
C THR A 12 -37.00 13.18 -36.80
N ASN A 13 -37.42 13.68 -35.64
CA ASN A 13 -36.53 14.42 -34.74
C ASN A 13 -35.41 13.51 -34.20
N GLN A 14 -35.74 12.28 -33.80
CA GLN A 14 -34.75 11.30 -33.35
C GLN A 14 -33.71 10.97 -34.42
N PHE A 15 -34.14 10.80 -35.68
CA PHE A 15 -33.23 10.62 -36.80
C PHE A 15 -32.27 11.82 -36.97
N TRP A 16 -32.80 13.04 -36.97
CA TRP A 16 -31.98 14.23 -37.18
C TRP A 16 -31.01 14.54 -36.05
N ILE A 17 -31.31 14.12 -34.82
CA ILE A 17 -30.38 14.25 -33.69
C ILE A 17 -29.06 13.53 -33.99
N SER A 18 -29.11 12.31 -34.50
CA SER A 18 -27.89 11.55 -34.85
C SER A 18 -27.33 11.94 -36.22
N TYR A 19 -28.18 12.20 -37.23
CA TYR A 19 -27.70 12.49 -38.58
C TYR A 19 -26.94 13.81 -38.69
N ASN A 20 -27.35 14.85 -37.94
CA ASN A 20 -26.67 16.15 -37.96
C ASN A 20 -25.50 16.24 -36.98
N ASP A 21 -25.27 15.19 -36.18
CA ASP A 21 -24.25 15.19 -35.14
C ASP A 21 -22.84 15.29 -35.71
N GLY A 22 -22.63 14.65 -36.87
CA GLY A 22 -21.33 14.52 -37.52
C GLY A 22 -20.44 13.47 -36.85
N ASP A 23 -19.36 13.08 -37.52
CA ASP A 23 -18.39 12.12 -36.99
C ASP A 23 -17.30 12.88 -36.21
N GLN A 24 -17.32 12.79 -34.88
CA GLN A 24 -16.32 13.43 -34.02
C GLN A 24 -14.95 12.72 -34.06
N CYS A 25 -14.89 11.49 -34.59
CA CYS A 25 -13.64 10.78 -34.88
C CYS A 25 -12.94 11.28 -36.15
N ALA A 26 -13.58 12.09 -37.00
CA ALA A 26 -13.00 12.61 -38.24
C ALA A 26 -11.69 13.39 -38.03
N SER A 27 -11.53 14.03 -36.87
CA SER A 27 -10.29 14.74 -36.49
C SER A 27 -9.14 13.84 -36.05
N ARG A 28 -9.38 12.52 -35.96
CA ARG A 28 -8.45 11.49 -35.45
C ARG A 28 -7.91 11.86 -34.05
N PRO A 29 -8.79 12.05 -33.05
CA PRO A 29 -8.40 12.58 -31.75
C PRO A 29 -7.61 11.58 -30.89
N CYS A 30 -7.72 10.29 -31.14
CA CYS A 30 -7.05 9.25 -30.35
C CYS A 30 -5.59 9.06 -30.80
N GLN A 31 -4.66 9.31 -29.89
CA GLN A 31 -3.21 9.20 -30.08
C GLN A 31 -2.71 7.78 -29.80
N ASN A 32 -1.41 7.56 -30.02
CA ASN A 32 -0.70 6.32 -29.63
C ASN A 32 -1.36 5.01 -30.11
N GLY A 33 -1.99 5.04 -31.29
CA GLY A 33 -2.66 3.88 -31.87
C GLY A 33 -4.01 3.53 -31.26
N GLY A 34 -4.59 4.41 -30.43
CA GLY A 34 -5.93 4.23 -29.90
C GLY A 34 -7.02 4.23 -30.97
N SER A 35 -8.07 3.45 -30.77
CA SER A 35 -9.24 3.41 -31.66
C SER A 35 -10.27 4.43 -31.22
N CYS A 36 -10.88 5.14 -32.18
CA CYS A 36 -11.90 6.14 -31.91
C CYS A 36 -13.30 5.57 -32.18
N GLU A 37 -14.21 5.78 -31.25
CA GLU A 37 -15.64 5.52 -31.42
C GLU A 37 -16.41 6.84 -31.32
N ASP A 38 -17.21 7.09 -32.35
CA ASP A 38 -18.09 8.24 -32.47
C ASP A 38 -19.24 8.15 -31.46
N GLN A 39 -19.62 9.26 -30.85
CA GLN A 39 -20.65 9.33 -29.82
C GLN A 39 -21.44 10.62 -29.99
N LEU A 40 -22.69 10.68 -29.52
CA LEU A 40 -23.48 11.91 -29.71
C LEU A 40 -22.76 13.15 -29.14
N GLN A 41 -22.44 14.13 -30.00
CA GLN A 41 -21.67 15.34 -29.72
C GLN A 41 -20.31 15.10 -29.04
N SER A 42 -19.74 13.88 -29.14
CA SER A 42 -18.53 13.50 -28.40
C SER A 42 -17.81 12.31 -29.04
N TYR A 43 -16.74 11.83 -28.43
CA TYR A 43 -16.06 10.62 -28.88
C TYR A 43 -15.48 9.89 -27.68
N LEU A 44 -15.23 8.59 -27.87
CA LEU A 44 -14.52 7.75 -26.94
C LEU A 44 -13.26 7.20 -27.60
N CYS A 45 -12.14 7.26 -26.88
CA CYS A 45 -10.90 6.62 -27.30
C CYS A 45 -10.68 5.32 -26.53
N PHE A 46 -10.49 4.23 -27.26
CA PHE A 46 -10.03 2.95 -26.74
C PHE A 46 -8.51 2.89 -26.89
N CYS A 47 -7.80 3.07 -25.79
CA CYS A 47 -6.35 3.10 -25.77
C CYS A 47 -5.75 1.70 -25.84
N LEU A 48 -4.59 1.60 -26.50
CA LEU A 48 -3.76 0.39 -26.42
C LEU A 48 -3.15 0.25 -25.02
N ASP A 49 -2.75 -0.99 -24.70
CA ASP A 49 -2.08 -1.28 -23.43
C ASP A 49 -0.87 -0.37 -23.20
N GLY A 50 -0.81 0.21 -22.00
CA GLY A 50 0.24 1.16 -21.62
C GLY A 50 -0.09 2.63 -21.88
N PHE A 51 -1.23 2.96 -22.50
CA PHE A 51 -1.70 4.34 -22.66
C PHE A 51 -3.02 4.60 -21.95
N GLU A 52 -3.24 5.86 -21.60
CA GLU A 52 -4.46 6.37 -20.99
C GLU A 52 -4.63 7.87 -21.29
N GLY A 53 -5.66 8.47 -20.71
CA GLY A 53 -6.09 9.82 -21.02
C GLY A 53 -7.25 9.84 -22.01
N ARG A 54 -7.89 10.99 -22.15
CA ARG A 54 -9.07 11.16 -23.00
C ARG A 54 -8.76 10.85 -24.46
N ASN A 55 -7.52 11.12 -24.86
CA ASN A 55 -7.01 11.00 -26.20
C ASN A 55 -5.91 9.93 -26.29
N CYS A 56 -5.77 9.06 -25.29
CA CYS A 56 -4.65 8.11 -25.20
C CYS A 56 -3.27 8.77 -25.23
N GLU A 57 -3.18 10.03 -24.81
CA GLU A 57 -1.99 10.88 -24.88
C GLU A 57 -0.96 10.56 -23.78
N THR A 58 -1.40 9.92 -22.70
CA THR A 58 -0.57 9.67 -21.52
C THR A 58 -0.01 8.26 -21.54
N ASN A 59 1.32 8.13 -21.46
CA ASN A 59 2.00 6.84 -21.35
C ASN A 59 2.09 6.42 -19.87
N LYS A 60 1.42 5.33 -19.49
CA LYS A 60 1.42 4.79 -18.12
C LYS A 60 2.83 4.50 -17.59
N LYS A 61 3.79 4.14 -18.45
CA LYS A 61 5.18 3.90 -18.03
C LYS A 61 5.89 5.17 -17.59
N SER A 62 5.52 6.33 -18.14
CA SER A 62 6.10 7.61 -17.71
C SER A 62 5.63 8.05 -16.31
N GLN A 63 4.59 7.40 -15.77
CA GLN A 63 4.10 7.64 -14.41
C GLN A 63 4.67 6.66 -13.39
N LEU A 64 5.44 5.65 -13.80
CA LEU A 64 6.13 4.71 -12.91
C LEU A 64 7.36 5.37 -12.27
N ILE A 65 7.09 6.35 -11.40
CA ILE A 65 8.08 7.05 -10.57
C ILE A 65 7.63 6.96 -9.12
N CYS A 66 8.56 6.97 -8.18
CA CYS A 66 8.27 6.76 -6.77
C CYS A 66 7.29 7.78 -6.15
N PRO A 67 7.27 9.07 -6.54
CA PRO A 67 6.26 10.00 -6.04
C PRO A 67 4.81 9.62 -6.39
N ASN A 68 4.60 8.83 -7.44
CA ASN A 68 3.27 8.42 -7.90
C ASN A 68 2.95 7.01 -7.40
N ASP A 69 2.08 6.91 -6.40
CA ASP A 69 1.64 5.63 -5.82
C ASP A 69 2.81 4.68 -5.48
N ASN A 70 3.90 5.25 -4.95
CA ASN A 70 5.15 4.54 -4.64
C ASN A 70 5.77 3.82 -5.86
N GLY A 71 5.51 4.28 -7.08
CA GLY A 71 5.88 3.61 -8.33
C GLY A 71 5.21 2.24 -8.52
N GLY A 72 4.15 1.95 -7.76
CA GLY A 72 3.53 0.63 -7.66
C GLY A 72 4.32 -0.38 -6.82
N CYS A 73 5.38 0.03 -6.11
CA CYS A 73 6.11 -0.85 -5.20
C CYS A 73 5.33 -1.10 -3.90
N GLU A 74 5.28 -2.34 -3.41
CA GLU A 74 4.60 -2.65 -2.15
C GLU A 74 5.27 -1.97 -0.94
N GLN A 75 6.61 -1.93 -0.91
CA GLN A 75 7.37 -1.42 0.23
C GLN A 75 8.19 -0.19 -0.14
N PHE A 76 9.37 -0.37 -0.74
CA PHE A 76 10.26 0.75 -1.02
C PHE A 76 10.49 0.93 -2.52
N CYS A 77 10.67 2.19 -2.92
CA CYS A 77 10.89 2.61 -4.29
C CYS A 77 12.07 3.60 -4.38
N ARG A 78 12.85 3.50 -5.46
CA ARG A 78 13.92 4.44 -5.84
C ARG A 78 13.82 4.71 -7.32
N ASP A 79 13.78 5.99 -7.66
CA ASP A 79 13.88 6.42 -9.04
C ASP A 79 15.31 6.14 -9.52
N ASP A 80 15.40 5.47 -10.67
CA ASP A 80 16.65 5.11 -11.33
C ASP A 80 16.70 5.86 -12.66
N ALA A 81 17.79 6.58 -12.92
CA ALA A 81 17.90 7.44 -14.08
C ALA A 81 17.88 6.67 -15.42
N GLU A 82 18.21 5.37 -15.42
CA GLU A 82 18.30 4.54 -16.63
C GLU A 82 17.17 3.51 -16.73
N ALA A 83 16.72 2.96 -15.59
CA ALA A 83 15.67 1.93 -15.54
C ALA A 83 14.27 2.46 -15.17
N GLY A 84 14.12 3.77 -14.90
CA GLY A 84 12.87 4.39 -14.45
C GLY A 84 12.74 4.33 -12.93
N ARG A 85 12.31 3.18 -12.39
CA ARG A 85 12.25 2.96 -10.93
C ARG A 85 12.48 1.51 -10.54
N THR A 86 13.09 1.32 -9.37
CA THR A 86 13.34 0.00 -8.79
C THR A 86 12.65 -0.14 -7.43
N CYS A 87 12.00 -1.29 -7.21
CA CYS A 87 11.40 -1.66 -5.93
C CYS A 87 12.36 -2.51 -5.09
N TRP A 88 12.31 -2.40 -3.77
CA TRP A 88 12.92 -3.38 -2.86
C TRP A 88 12.11 -3.52 -1.58
N CYS A 89 12.43 -4.56 -0.83
CA CYS A 89 11.71 -4.94 0.38
C CYS A 89 12.56 -4.72 1.62
N HIS A 90 11.90 -4.58 2.76
CA HIS A 90 12.51 -4.54 4.08
C HIS A 90 13.16 -5.89 4.42
N GLU A 91 14.09 -5.87 5.38
CA GLU A 91 14.63 -7.09 5.99
C GLU A 91 13.49 -7.99 6.49
N GLY A 92 13.61 -9.30 6.23
CA GLY A 92 12.55 -10.28 6.49
C GLY A 92 11.52 -10.42 5.37
N TYR A 93 11.72 -9.73 4.24
CA TYR A 93 10.92 -9.86 3.02
C TYR A 93 11.81 -10.05 1.78
N ALA A 94 11.25 -10.68 0.75
CA ALA A 94 11.88 -10.84 -0.57
C ALA A 94 10.96 -10.28 -1.66
N LEU A 95 11.56 -9.60 -2.64
CA LEU A 95 10.88 -9.09 -3.83
C LEU A 95 10.45 -10.26 -4.71
N GLN A 96 9.20 -10.28 -5.13
CA GLN A 96 8.65 -11.31 -6.01
C GLN A 96 9.05 -11.08 -7.47
N ALA A 97 8.78 -12.08 -8.31
CA ALA A 97 9.12 -12.06 -9.74
C ALA A 97 8.36 -10.97 -10.53
N ASP A 98 7.27 -10.43 -9.99
CA ASP A 98 6.56 -9.29 -10.58
C ASP A 98 7.34 -7.96 -10.44
N GLY A 99 8.42 -7.95 -9.65
CA GLY A 99 9.27 -6.80 -9.42
C GLY A 99 8.64 -5.70 -8.57
N VAL A 100 7.49 -5.96 -7.92
CA VAL A 100 6.77 -4.95 -7.12
C VAL A 100 6.27 -5.46 -5.77
N SER A 101 5.97 -6.75 -5.64
CA SER A 101 5.39 -7.34 -4.43
C SER A 101 6.48 -7.89 -3.50
N CYS A 102 6.24 -7.85 -2.20
CA CYS A 102 7.16 -8.24 -1.15
C CYS A 102 6.57 -9.33 -0.24
N THR A 103 7.14 -10.54 -0.26
CA THR A 103 6.68 -11.64 0.59
C THR A 103 7.59 -11.90 1.78
N PRO A 104 7.04 -12.21 2.96
CA PRO A 104 7.83 -12.59 4.13
C PRO A 104 8.77 -13.76 3.88
N THR A 105 10.00 -13.67 4.36
CA THR A 105 10.99 -14.76 4.36
C THR A 105 11.26 -15.31 5.76
N VAL A 106 10.69 -14.66 6.79
CA VAL A 106 10.79 -15.04 8.20
C VAL A 106 9.39 -15.31 8.77
N GLU A 107 9.31 -16.15 9.79
CA GLU A 107 8.05 -16.53 10.44
C GLU A 107 7.29 -15.32 11.03
N TYR A 108 8.05 -14.33 11.52
CA TYR A 108 7.51 -13.13 12.15
C TYR A 108 8.09 -11.87 11.50
N PRO A 109 7.61 -11.48 10.31
CA PRO A 109 8.10 -10.29 9.63
C PRO A 109 7.59 -9.03 10.33
N CYS A 110 8.36 -7.94 10.26
CA CYS A 110 7.94 -6.66 10.83
C CYS A 110 6.66 -6.14 10.15
N GLY A 111 5.81 -5.43 10.91
CA GLY A 111 4.60 -4.79 10.37
C GLY A 111 3.41 -5.73 10.10
N LYS A 112 3.53 -7.05 10.33
CA LYS A 112 2.40 -7.99 10.22
C LYS A 112 1.95 -8.48 11.61
N ARG A 113 0.64 -8.70 11.79
CA ARG A 113 0.05 -9.30 13.00
C ARG A 113 -0.12 -10.81 12.79
N PRO A 114 0.69 -11.67 13.43
CA PRO A 114 0.71 -13.12 13.14
C PRO A 114 -0.59 -13.87 13.49
N VAL A 115 -1.48 -13.25 14.28
CA VAL A 115 -2.57 -13.95 14.97
C VAL A 115 -3.96 -13.69 14.37
N LEU A 116 -4.09 -12.79 13.38
CA LEU A 116 -5.41 -12.53 12.76
C LEU A 116 -5.94 -13.71 11.93
N GLU A 117 -5.11 -14.69 11.55
CA GLU A 117 -5.56 -15.91 10.87
C GLU A 117 -5.94 -17.04 11.83
N LYS A 118 -5.73 -16.87 13.14
CA LYS A 118 -5.99 -17.91 14.14
C LYS A 118 -6.51 -17.32 15.45
N ARG A 119 -7.79 -16.92 15.50
CA ARG A 119 -8.54 -17.05 16.76
C ARG A 119 -10.05 -17.03 16.63
N ASN A 120 -10.63 -18.12 17.15
CA ASN A 120 -11.90 -18.12 17.84
C ASN A 120 -11.66 -17.69 19.31
N ASP A 121 -12.55 -16.82 19.78
CA ASP A 121 -13.15 -16.76 21.12
C ASP A 121 -12.62 -15.86 22.27
N SER A 122 -13.63 -15.12 22.75
CA SER A 122 -13.97 -14.62 24.11
C SER A 122 -12.89 -14.13 25.08
N ASN A 123 -12.96 -12.82 25.34
CA ASN A 123 -12.34 -12.02 26.41
C ASN A 123 -10.86 -11.62 26.20
N PRO A 124 -10.60 -10.53 25.45
CA PRO A 124 -9.24 -10.07 25.20
C PRO A 124 -8.67 -9.37 26.46
N GLN A 125 -7.93 -10.12 27.28
CA GLN A 125 -6.96 -9.51 28.19
C GLN A 125 -5.71 -9.14 27.38
N GLY A 126 -5.39 -7.85 27.31
CA GLY A 126 -4.32 -7.33 26.46
C GLY A 126 -3.94 -5.88 26.77
N ARG A 127 -2.80 -5.42 26.26
CA ARG A 127 -2.38 -4.01 26.39
C ARG A 127 -2.99 -3.18 25.27
N ILE A 128 -3.26 -1.89 25.49
CA ILE A 128 -3.73 -1.03 24.39
C ILE A 128 -2.55 -0.66 23.46
N VAL A 129 -2.68 -0.93 22.16
CA VAL A 129 -1.75 -0.51 21.11
C VAL A 129 -2.56 0.13 19.98
N GLY A 130 -2.24 1.39 19.63
CA GLY A 130 -2.98 2.12 18.59
C GLY A 130 -4.49 2.23 18.87
N GLY A 131 -4.87 2.41 20.15
CA GLY A 131 -6.28 2.54 20.57
C GLY A 131 -7.07 1.23 20.69
N HIS A 132 -6.46 0.08 20.37
CA HIS A 132 -7.12 -1.23 20.42
C HIS A 132 -6.48 -2.13 21.47
N VAL A 133 -7.27 -2.99 22.12
CA VAL A 133 -6.74 -4.04 22.99
C VAL A 133 -5.92 -4.99 22.14
N CYS A 134 -4.65 -5.14 22.48
CA CYS A 134 -3.72 -6.08 21.90
C CYS A 134 -3.54 -7.28 22.83
N PRO A 135 -4.16 -8.42 22.52
CA PRO A 135 -4.00 -9.66 23.28
C PRO A 135 -2.55 -10.13 23.33
N LYS A 136 -2.24 -10.99 24.31
CA LYS A 136 -0.91 -11.63 24.43
C LYS A 136 -0.54 -12.32 23.10
N GLY A 137 0.63 -11.98 22.56
CA GLY A 137 1.16 -12.53 21.31
C GLY A 137 0.81 -11.75 20.04
N GLU A 138 -0.09 -10.76 20.08
CA GLU A 138 -0.50 -10.03 18.86
C GLU A 138 0.28 -8.74 18.59
N CYS A 139 1.08 -8.28 19.57
CA CYS A 139 1.99 -7.14 19.45
C CYS A 139 3.37 -7.52 20.02
N PRO A 140 4.11 -8.44 19.36
CA PRO A 140 5.41 -8.92 19.85
C PRO A 140 6.45 -7.80 19.94
N TRP A 141 6.31 -6.74 19.13
CA TRP A 141 7.18 -5.57 19.17
C TRP A 141 6.95 -4.65 20.38
N GLN A 142 5.86 -4.81 21.13
CA GLN A 142 5.59 -3.93 22.26
C GLN A 142 6.55 -4.25 23.42
N ALA A 143 7.34 -3.26 23.85
CA ALA A 143 8.30 -3.40 24.94
C ALA A 143 7.86 -2.60 26.17
N MET A 144 8.16 -3.13 27.34
CA MET A 144 7.97 -2.45 28.62
C MET A 144 9.31 -2.38 29.33
N LEU A 145 9.77 -1.16 29.58
CA LEU A 145 11.00 -0.89 30.29
C LEU A 145 10.67 -0.75 31.78
N LYS A 146 11.40 -1.48 32.61
CA LYS A 146 11.25 -1.47 34.06
C LYS A 146 12.56 -1.11 34.73
N LEU A 147 12.50 -0.21 35.71
CA LEU A 147 13.62 0.14 36.57
C LEU A 147 13.32 -0.34 37.99
N ASN A 148 14.19 -1.15 38.57
CA ASN A 148 13.98 -1.74 39.90
C ASN A 148 12.62 -2.48 40.00
N GLY A 149 12.18 -3.12 38.92
CA GLY A 149 10.89 -3.84 38.85
C GLY A 149 9.65 -2.96 38.61
N ALA A 150 9.75 -1.64 38.78
CA ALA A 150 8.67 -0.69 38.51
C ALA A 150 8.63 -0.26 37.04
N LEU A 151 7.44 0.01 36.50
CA LEU A 151 7.29 0.54 35.14
C LEU A 151 8.03 1.88 35.02
N LEU A 152 8.98 1.96 34.09
CA LEU A 152 9.66 3.19 33.73
C LEU A 152 8.99 3.83 32.52
N CYS A 153 9.00 3.12 31.39
CA CYS A 153 8.47 3.59 30.12
C CYS A 153 8.00 2.44 29.23
N GLY A 154 7.24 2.77 28.19
CA GLY A 154 7.02 1.88 27.04
C GLY A 154 8.16 1.99 26.04
N GLY A 155 8.26 1.02 25.14
CA GLY A 155 9.20 1.05 24.02
C GLY A 155 8.73 0.14 22.91
N SER A 156 9.49 0.06 21.84
CA SER A 156 9.21 -0.85 20.74
C SER A 156 10.48 -1.58 20.31
N LEU A 157 10.36 -2.88 20.08
CA LEU A 157 11.41 -3.69 19.49
C LEU A 157 11.63 -3.21 18.05
N LEU A 158 12.80 -2.66 17.79
CA LEU A 158 13.22 -2.21 16.47
C LEU A 158 13.96 -3.33 15.72
N HIS A 159 14.73 -4.14 16.45
CA HIS A 159 15.50 -5.26 15.94
C HIS A 159 15.69 -6.31 17.04
N ALA A 160 16.25 -7.47 16.72
CA ALA A 160 16.47 -8.60 17.64
C ALA A 160 17.08 -8.22 19.00
N ALA A 161 17.93 -7.19 19.03
CA ALA A 161 18.65 -6.73 20.22
C ALA A 161 18.39 -5.26 20.58
N TRP A 162 17.51 -4.57 19.86
CA TRP A 162 17.34 -3.12 19.99
C TRP A 162 15.89 -2.77 20.31
N VAL A 163 15.69 -2.10 21.45
CA VAL A 163 14.42 -1.49 21.82
C VAL A 163 14.56 0.01 21.81
N VAL A 164 13.68 0.67 21.06
CA VAL A 164 13.58 2.13 21.05
C VAL A 164 12.59 2.60 22.11
N SER A 165 12.93 3.68 22.80
CA SER A 165 12.09 4.35 23.79
C SER A 165 12.41 5.85 23.79
N ALA A 166 11.56 6.66 24.40
CA ALA A 166 11.74 8.10 24.45
C ALA A 166 12.97 8.48 25.28
N ALA A 167 13.79 9.42 24.79
CA ALA A 167 15.04 9.83 25.46
C ALA A 167 14.82 10.30 26.92
N HIS A 168 13.74 11.06 27.16
CA HIS A 168 13.41 11.59 28.50
C HIS A 168 13.17 10.50 29.56
N CYS A 169 12.90 9.25 29.15
CA CYS A 169 12.84 8.10 30.06
C CYS A 169 14.20 7.80 30.72
N PHE A 170 15.29 8.29 30.13
CA PHE A 170 16.66 7.97 30.51
C PHE A 170 17.47 9.16 31.02
N ASP A 171 16.98 10.40 30.87
CA ASP A 171 17.72 11.61 31.26
C ASP A 171 18.16 11.63 32.75
N ARG A 172 17.41 10.94 33.62
CA ARG A 172 17.71 10.85 35.06
C ARG A 172 18.36 9.53 35.49
N LEU A 173 18.62 8.63 34.54
CA LEU A 173 19.23 7.34 34.81
C LEU A 173 20.75 7.48 34.91
N ARG A 174 21.29 7.30 36.12
CA ARG A 174 22.74 7.28 36.37
C ARG A 174 23.37 5.90 36.19
N SER A 175 22.55 4.84 36.17
CA SER A 175 22.99 3.45 36.06
C SER A 175 21.90 2.58 35.42
N TRP A 176 22.32 1.64 34.60
CA TRP A 176 21.47 0.75 33.81
C TRP A 176 21.33 -0.65 34.43
N ARG A 177 22.05 -0.94 35.52
CA ARG A 177 22.17 -2.29 36.10
C ARG A 177 20.84 -2.94 36.48
N ASN A 178 19.82 -2.14 36.79
CA ASN A 178 18.49 -2.63 37.18
C ASN A 178 17.41 -2.31 36.15
N LEU A 179 17.82 -1.93 34.93
CA LEU A 179 16.90 -1.76 33.81
C LEU A 179 16.62 -3.15 33.23
N THR A 180 15.34 -3.49 33.12
CA THR A 180 14.89 -4.73 32.48
C THR A 180 13.87 -4.40 31.41
N VAL A 181 13.89 -5.18 30.34
CA VAL A 181 12.95 -5.04 29.22
C VAL A 181 12.08 -6.27 29.17
N VAL A 182 10.76 -6.04 29.17
CA VAL A 182 9.76 -7.10 29.02
C VAL A 182 9.06 -6.91 27.69
N LEU A 183 9.36 -7.80 26.75
CA LEU A 183 8.70 -7.83 25.44
C LEU A 183 7.31 -8.47 25.53
N GLY A 184 6.45 -8.15 24.56
CA GLY A 184 5.18 -8.85 24.36
C GLY A 184 5.44 -10.33 24.13
N THR A 185 4.96 -11.19 25.02
CA THR A 185 5.19 -12.63 24.89
C THR A 185 4.38 -13.20 23.73
N LEU A 186 5.04 -13.80 22.75
CA LEU A 186 4.47 -14.90 21.98
C LEU A 186 4.51 -16.14 22.88
N ARG A 187 3.53 -17.04 22.77
CA ARG A 187 3.67 -18.39 23.33
C ARG A 187 4.85 -19.04 22.61
N GLY A 188 6.03 -19.05 23.23
CA GLY A 188 7.09 -20.02 22.95
C GLY A 188 8.29 -19.60 22.11
N THR A 189 8.34 -18.43 21.45
CA THR A 189 9.54 -18.03 20.69
C THR A 189 9.72 -16.51 20.64
N PRO A 190 10.96 -15.99 20.77
CA PRO A 190 11.25 -14.57 20.60
C PRO A 190 11.13 -14.12 19.14
N PHE A 191 10.72 -12.87 18.96
CA PHE A 191 10.73 -12.16 17.68
C PHE A 191 12.19 -11.83 17.32
N CYS A 192 12.61 -12.23 16.11
CA CYS A 192 14.00 -12.30 15.66
C CYS A 192 14.85 -13.28 16.48
N ARG A 193 15.51 -14.21 15.79
CA ARG A 193 16.22 -15.33 16.41
C ARG A 193 17.28 -14.84 17.42
N GLU A 194 17.31 -15.52 18.55
CA GLU A 194 18.20 -15.34 19.69
C GLU A 194 19.66 -15.11 19.27
N THR A 195 20.25 -14.03 19.77
CA THR A 195 21.67 -14.01 20.11
C THR A 195 21.78 -13.28 21.44
N VAL A 196 21.90 -14.08 22.50
CA VAL A 196 22.30 -13.63 23.83
C VAL A 196 23.76 -13.20 23.73
N LEU A 197 24.07 -11.93 23.97
CA LEU A 197 25.40 -11.49 24.36
C LEU A 197 25.26 -10.35 25.39
N GLU A 198 26.20 -10.38 26.33
CA GLU A 198 26.30 -9.64 27.61
C GLU A 198 26.14 -8.11 27.54
#